data_AF-A0A2R6LGY9-F1
#
_entry.id   AF-A0A2R6LGY9-F1
#
_cell.length_a   1.000
_cell.length_b   1.000
_cell.length_c   1.000
_cell.angle_alpha   90.00
_cell.angle_beta   90.00
_cell.angle_gamma   90.00
#
_symmetry.space_group_name_H-M   'P 1'
#
loop_
_entity.id
_entity.type
_entity.pdbx_description
1 polymer ?
#
loop_
_entity_poly.entity_id
_entity_poly.type
_entity_poly.pdbx_seq_one_letter_code
_entity_poly.pdbx_strand_id
1 'polypeptide(L)'
;MDPDRYLDRLGLGAADARPPTRETLARLQSAHIRTVPFETLAVTGPPFADTDGEGVVLEVPALYEKVVERERGGFCYELNGLFGWLLAELGFDVDRVAAAVVGDD
;
A
#
# COMPACT_ATOMS: atom_id res chain seq x y z
N MET A 1 7.40 12.01 4.04
CA MET A 1 7.26 10.54 3.99
C MET A 1 8.60 9.98 3.60
N ASP A 2 9.00 8.85 4.18
CA ASP A 2 10.33 8.27 4.01
C ASP A 2 10.20 6.92 3.30
N PRO A 3 10.73 6.75 2.07
CA PRO A 3 10.64 5.48 1.36
C PRO A 3 11.37 4.36 2.12
N ASP A 4 12.43 4.65 2.89
CA ASP A 4 13.19 3.63 3.60
C ASP A 4 12.35 3.01 4.73
N ARG A 5 11.57 3.82 5.47
CA ARG A 5 10.59 3.29 6.44
C ARG A 5 9.51 2.42 5.82
N TYR A 6 9.09 2.75 4.60
CA TYR A 6 8.14 1.88 3.90
C TYR A 6 8.81 0.57 3.49
N LEU A 7 10.06 0.59 3.00
CA LEU A 7 10.82 -0.63 2.74
C LEU A 7 11.00 -1.47 4.01
N ASP A 8 11.28 -0.86 5.16
CA ASP A 8 11.34 -1.54 6.45
C ASP A 8 10.01 -2.24 6.79
N ARG A 9 8.88 -1.56 6.57
CA ARG A 9 7.52 -2.15 6.73
C ARG A 9 7.28 -3.34 5.81
N LEU A 10 7.96 -3.38 4.65
CA LEU A 10 7.94 -4.50 3.71
C LEU A 10 8.98 -5.60 4.05
N GLY A 11 9.84 -5.38 5.05
CA GLY A 11 10.93 -6.28 5.41
C GLY A 11 12.07 -6.29 4.39
N LEU A 12 12.30 -5.18 3.69
CA LEU A 12 13.32 -5.02 2.64
C LEU A 12 14.32 -3.93 3.01
N GLY A 13 15.58 -4.12 2.62
CA GLY A 13 16.59 -3.05 2.70
C GLY A 13 16.62 -2.19 1.44
N ALA A 14 17.23 -1.00 1.52
CA ALA A 14 17.38 -0.09 0.38
C ALA A 14 18.07 -0.73 -0.85
N ALA A 15 19.00 -1.65 -0.62
CA ALA A 15 19.68 -2.40 -1.69
C ALA A 15 18.75 -3.36 -2.43
N ASP A 16 17.68 -3.86 -1.79
CA ASP A 16 16.71 -4.76 -2.40
C ASP A 16 15.73 -4.04 -3.34
N ALA A 17 15.62 -2.72 -3.17
CA ALA A 17 14.66 -1.85 -3.84
C ALA A 17 15.24 -1.05 -5.03
N ARG A 18 16.50 -1.32 -5.41
CA ARG A 18 17.20 -0.63 -6.50
C ARG A 18 18.03 -1.62 -7.33
N PRO A 19 18.28 -1.36 -8.62
CA PRO A 19 17.72 -0.29 -9.46
C PRO A 19 16.25 -0.53 -9.88
N PRO A 20 15.54 0.42 -10.50
CA PRO A 20 14.14 0.26 -10.92
C PRO A 20 14.01 -0.68 -12.12
N THR A 21 14.00 -1.99 -11.83
CA THR A 21 13.91 -3.06 -12.83
C THR A 21 12.66 -3.90 -12.62
N ARG A 22 12.32 -4.72 -13.61
CA ARG A 22 11.24 -5.70 -13.49
C ARG A 22 11.43 -6.66 -12.32
N GLU A 23 12.67 -7.09 -12.06
CA GLU A 23 12.96 -7.99 -10.94
C GLU A 23 12.70 -7.30 -9.59
N THR A 24 13.19 -6.06 -9.46
CA THR A 24 12.96 -5.21 -8.28
C THR A 24 11.47 -4.97 -8.06
N LEU A 25 10.72 -4.65 -9.11
CA LEU A 25 9.27 -4.43 -9.03
C LEU A 25 8.54 -5.69 -8.54
N ALA A 26 8.87 -6.86 -9.08
CA ALA A 26 8.27 -8.13 -8.67
C ALA A 26 8.56 -8.44 -7.20
N ARG A 27 9.78 -8.14 -6.72
CA ARG A 27 10.18 -8.30 -5.32
C ARG A 27 9.38 -7.37 -4.40
N LEU A 28 9.30 -6.08 -4.74
CA LEU A 28 8.55 -5.07 -3.99
C LEU A 28 7.06 -5.44 -3.90
N GLN A 29 6.45 -5.81 -5.03
CA GLN A 29 5.04 -6.20 -5.10
C GLN A 29 4.76 -7.45 -4.25
N SER A 30 5.62 -8.47 -4.36
CA SER A 30 5.51 -9.71 -3.58
C SER A 30 5.63 -9.42 -2.07
N ALA A 31 6.58 -8.56 -1.68
CA ALA A 31 6.73 -8.16 -0.29
C ALA A 31 5.51 -7.38 0.22
N HIS A 32 4.99 -6.42 -0.57
CA HIS A 32 3.81 -5.64 -0.22
C HIS A 32 2.59 -6.53 0.04
N ILE A 33 2.24 -7.42 -0.90
CA ILE A 33 1.05 -8.28 -0.76
C ILE A 33 1.17 -9.26 0.42
N ARG A 34 2.40 -9.67 0.79
CA ARG A 34 2.64 -10.59 1.91
C ARG A 34 2.62 -9.90 3.27
N THR A 35 2.88 -8.60 3.33
CA THR A 35 3.10 -7.87 4.58
C THR A 35 2.01 -6.85 4.89
N VAL A 36 1.36 -6.26 3.88
CA VAL A 36 0.33 -5.24 4.02
C VAL A 36 -1.05 -5.86 3.72
N PRO A 37 -1.94 -5.98 4.71
CA PRO A 37 -3.24 -6.60 4.51
C PRO A 37 -4.14 -5.82 3.55
N PHE A 38 -4.94 -6.53 2.76
CA PHE A 38 -6.13 -5.97 2.15
C PHE A 38 -7.28 -6.01 3.16
N GLU A 39 -7.82 -4.85 3.52
CA GLU A 39 -8.84 -4.72 4.57
C GLU A 39 -9.74 -3.48 4.38
N THR A 40 -10.93 -3.51 4.98
CA THR A 40 -11.94 -2.44 4.88
C THR A 40 -12.38 -1.90 6.24
N LEU A 41 -11.63 -2.15 7.31
CA LEU A 41 -11.98 -1.82 8.70
C LEU A 41 -12.08 -0.31 8.94
N ALA A 42 -11.36 0.51 8.17
CA ALA A 42 -11.53 1.95 8.22
C ALA A 42 -12.92 2.41 7.71
N VAL A 43 -13.58 1.58 6.90
CA VAL A 43 -14.96 1.81 6.42
C VAL A 43 -15.96 1.13 7.35
N THR A 44 -15.72 -0.14 7.68
CA THR A 44 -16.72 -1.00 8.35
C THR A 44 -16.67 -0.96 9.88
N GLY A 45 -15.60 -0.41 10.45
CA GLY A 45 -15.30 -0.55 11.87
C GLY A 45 -14.67 -1.92 12.22
N PRO A 46 -14.21 -2.08 13.47
CA PRO A 46 -13.64 -3.34 13.95
C PRO A 46 -14.73 -4.44 14.05
N PRO A 47 -14.44 -5.69 13.66
CA PRO A 47 -15.45 -6.75 13.52
C PRO A 47 -16.09 -7.22 14.85
N PHE A 48 -15.54 -6.79 15.99
CA PHE A 48 -15.99 -7.19 17.32
C PHE A 48 -16.28 -5.98 18.25
N ALA A 49 -16.43 -4.79 17.68
CA ALA A 49 -16.73 -3.57 18.43
C ALA A 49 -17.95 -2.87 17.83
N ASP A 50 -18.82 -2.31 18.69
CA ASP A 50 -19.94 -1.46 18.29
C ASP A 50 -19.47 -0.02 18.00
N THR A 51 -18.46 0.12 17.14
CA THR A 51 -17.89 1.41 16.75
C THR A 51 -17.75 1.48 15.24
N ASP A 52 -18.18 2.61 14.66
CA ASP A 52 -18.03 2.88 13.23
C ASP A 52 -16.55 2.97 12.80
N GLY A 53 -16.32 2.80 11.50
CA GLY A 53 -15.01 3.00 10.89
C GLY A 53 -14.52 4.44 10.99
N GLU A 54 -13.19 4.62 11.08
CA GLU A 54 -12.54 5.95 11.16
C GLU A 54 -12.65 6.78 9.87
N GLY A 55 -13.16 6.20 8.78
CA GLY A 55 -13.22 6.82 7.45
C GLY A 55 -11.93 6.61 6.65
N VAL A 56 -11.97 6.94 5.36
CA VAL A 56 -10.84 6.82 4.43
C VAL A 56 -10.43 8.19 3.91
N VAL A 57 -9.15 8.51 4.01
CA VAL A 57 -8.52 9.70 3.43
C VAL A 57 -7.46 9.25 2.43
N LEU A 58 -7.63 9.63 1.16
CA LEU A 58 -6.79 9.13 0.06
C LEU A 58 -5.52 9.96 -0.19
N GLU A 59 -5.26 11.00 0.61
CA GLU A 59 -4.03 11.77 0.54
C GLU A 59 -2.84 10.91 0.96
N VAL A 60 -1.78 10.90 0.14
CA VAL A 60 -0.60 10.04 0.36
C VAL A 60 -0.02 10.15 1.78
N PRO A 61 0.09 11.35 2.40
CA PRO A 61 0.53 11.46 3.80
C PRO A 61 -0.33 10.68 4.80
N ALA A 62 -1.66 10.70 4.65
CA ALA A 62 -2.57 9.97 5.53
C ALA A 62 -2.47 8.45 5.30
N LEU A 63 -2.32 8.04 4.03
CA LEU A 63 -2.10 6.64 3.68
C LEU A 63 -0.77 6.12 4.24
N TYR A 64 0.28 6.93 4.18
CA TYR A 64 1.59 6.60 4.73
C TYR A 64 1.53 6.43 6.26
N GLU A 65 0.92 7.37 6.97
CA GLU A 65 0.70 7.25 8.43
C GLU A 65 -0.05 5.94 8.74
N LYS A 66 -1.15 5.67 8.04
CA LYS A 66 -1.98 4.48 8.25
C LYS A 66 -1.22 3.17 8.00
N VAL A 67 -0.60 3.03 6.82
CA VAL A 67 -0.04 1.75 6.37
C VAL A 67 1.37 1.51 6.90
N VAL A 68 2.18 2.56 6.98
CA VAL A 68 3.59 2.46 7.39
C VAL A 68 3.74 2.67 8.88
N GLU A 69 3.18 3.74 9.45
CA GLU A 69 3.41 4.09 10.86
C GLU A 69 2.49 3.35 11.82
N ARG A 70 1.23 3.13 11.45
CA ARG A 70 0.24 2.36 12.23
C ARG A 70 0.16 0.89 11.81
N GLU A 71 0.98 0.49 10.83
CA GLU A 71 1.08 -0.87 10.27
C GLU A 71 -0.24 -1.50 9.78
N ARG A 72 -1.23 -0.66 9.44
CA ARG A 72 -2.55 -1.11 8.95
C ARG A 72 -2.53 -1.50 7.47
N GLY A 73 -3.67 -2.02 7.02
CA GLY A 73 -3.91 -2.30 5.61
C GLY A 73 -4.80 -1.24 4.95
N GLY A 74 -5.42 -1.63 3.84
CA GLY A 74 -6.45 -0.84 3.18
C GLY A 74 -7.03 -1.56 1.97
N PHE A 75 -7.94 -0.89 1.27
CA PHE A 75 -8.47 -1.38 0.00
C PHE A 75 -7.66 -0.86 -1.21
N CYS A 76 -8.10 -1.17 -2.43
CA CYS A 76 -7.30 -0.96 -3.64
C CYS A 76 -6.85 0.51 -3.86
N TYR A 77 -7.70 1.49 -3.57
CA TYR A 77 -7.35 2.90 -3.74
C TYR A 77 -6.25 3.37 -2.75
N GLU A 78 -6.26 2.84 -1.53
CA GLU A 78 -5.26 3.16 -0.51
C GLU A 78 -3.92 2.50 -0.84
N LEU A 79 -3.95 1.18 -1.06
CA LEU A 79 -2.74 0.38 -1.22
C LEU A 79 -2.04 0.70 -2.54
N ASN A 80 -2.77 0.78 -3.66
CA ASN A 80 -2.16 1.13 -4.94
C ASN A 80 -1.76 2.61 -5.00
N GLY A 81 -2.50 3.48 -4.30
CA GLY A 81 -2.16 4.90 -4.19
C GLY A 81 -0.81 5.11 -3.52
N LEU A 82 -0.62 4.47 -2.36
CA LEU A 82 0.62 4.54 -1.58
C LEU A 82 1.77 3.78 -2.23
N PHE A 83 1.52 2.58 -2.77
CA PHE A 83 2.54 1.80 -3.46
C PHE A 83 3.05 2.51 -4.71
N GLY A 84 2.17 3.19 -5.47
CA GLY A 84 2.57 4.03 -6.59
C GLY A 84 3.49 5.19 -6.18
N TRP A 85 3.26 5.80 -5.01
CA TRP A 85 4.19 6.79 -4.45
C TRP A 85 5.56 6.17 -4.16
N LEU A 86 5.62 5.02 -3.49
CA LEU A 86 6.89 4.32 -3.23
C LEU A 86 7.66 4.04 -4.52
N LEU A 87 6.99 3.52 -5.54
CA LEU A 87 7.62 3.22 -6.83
C LEU A 87 8.20 4.48 -7.48
N ALA A 88 7.49 5.61 -7.44
CA ALA A 88 7.99 6.88 -7.95
C ALA A 88 9.23 7.36 -7.20
N GLU A 89 9.26 7.28 -5.86
CA GLU A 89 10.44 7.63 -5.04
C GLU A 89 11.66 6.74 -5.34
N LEU A 90 11.41 5.49 -5.74
CA LEU A 90 12.47 4.54 -6.14
C LEU A 90 12.93 4.76 -7.60
N GLY A 91 12.32 5.68 -8.33
CA GLY A 91 12.69 6.07 -9.69
C GLY A 91 12.02 5.23 -10.79
N PHE A 92 10.93 4.52 -10.49
CA PHE A 92 10.08 3.95 -11.52
C PHE A 92 9.23 5.04 -12.18
N ASP A 93 8.92 4.85 -13.45
CA ASP A 93 7.84 5.58 -14.13
C ASP A 93 6.51 4.89 -13.84
N VAL A 94 5.50 5.62 -13.36
CA VAL A 94 4.30 5.05 -12.75
C VAL A 94 3.04 5.72 -13.29
N ASP A 95 2.21 4.92 -13.95
CA ASP A 95 0.86 5.29 -14.35
C ASP A 95 -0.20 4.64 -13.45
N ARG A 96 -1.27 5.39 -13.16
CA ARG A 96 -2.46 4.86 -12.48
C ARG A 96 -3.52 4.51 -13.52
N VAL A 97 -4.02 3.28 -13.44
CA VAL A 97 -5.07 2.77 -14.31
C VAL A 97 -6.31 2.40 -13.50
N ALA A 98 -7.49 2.73 -14.04
CA ALA A 98 -8.77 2.29 -13.49
C ALA A 98 -9.23 1.01 -14.20
N ALA A 99 -9.89 0.12 -13.46
CA ALA A 99 -10.44 -1.12 -13.98
C ALA A 99 -11.80 -1.41 -13.33
N ALA A 100 -12.63 -2.20 -14.01
CA ALA A 100 -13.85 -2.75 -13.46
C ALA A 100 -13.60 -4.17 -12.96
N VAL A 101 -14.09 -4.49 -11.76
CA VAL A 101 -14.13 -5.88 -11.26
C VAL A 101 -15.26 -6.59 -11.99
N VAL A 102 -14.93 -7.66 -12.72
CA VAL A 102 -15.93 -8.53 -13.34
C VAL A 102 -16.34 -9.61 -12.35
N GLY A 103 -17.65 -9.82 -12.20
CA GLY A 103 -18.17 -10.96 -11.46
C GLY A 103 -18.09 -12.24 -12.29
N ASP A 104 -18.31 -13.39 -11.65
CA ASP A 104 -18.33 -14.71 -12.30
C ASP A 104 -19.68 -15.03 -13.01
N ASP A 105 -20.52 -14.02 -13.31
CA ASP A 105 -21.81 -14.19 -13.99
C ASP A 105 -21.68 -14.58 -15.47
#